data_AF-D7FCU4-F1
#
_entry.id   AF-D7FCU4-F1
#
_cell.length_a   1.000
_cell.length_b   1.000
_cell.length_c   1.000
_cell.angle_alpha   90.00
_cell.angle_beta   90.00
_cell.angle_gamma   90.00
#
_symmetry.space_group_name_H-M   'P 1'
#
loop_
_entity.id
_entity.type
_entity.pdbx_description
1 polymer ?
#
loop_
_entity_poly.entity_id
_entity_poly.type
_entity_poly.pdbx_seq_one_letter_code
_entity_poly.pdbx_strand_id
1 'polypeptide(L)'
;MAEKTANDLKLSEIELVDFRIYGMQEGVPYEGIYGINVAKVQEIIPMPTLFEYPTNLDYIIGVFDLRSTIIPLIDLAKWIGIIPDKSKENEKIVIITEFNNVKMGFLVHSARRIRRISWKDVEPASFSASNSINKENITGTTRIENDKTLLILDLESILDDLKLNEDAKNTKDTPKERFEGEVLFLDDSKTARKTLKNHLSKLGFSITEAVDGEDGLNKLEMLFKKYGDDLRKHLKFIISDVEMPKMAIISYSSSKKTLGSLIFL
;
A
#
# COMPACT_ATOMS: atom_id res chain seq x y z
N MET A 1 1.11 23.47 -26.90
CA MET A 1 -0.23 23.07 -26.41
C MET A 1 -0.50 21.58 -26.60
N ALA A 2 -0.19 20.97 -27.75
CA ALA A 2 -0.38 19.51 -27.97
C ALA A 2 0.44 18.61 -27.02
N GLU A 3 1.64 19.02 -26.63
CA GLU A 3 2.52 18.25 -25.73
C GLU A 3 2.01 18.17 -24.28
N LYS A 4 1.27 19.19 -23.83
CA LYS A 4 0.72 19.25 -22.46
C LYS A 4 -0.48 18.31 -22.32
N THR A 5 -1.32 18.22 -23.36
CA THR A 5 -2.47 17.32 -23.41
C THR A 5 -2.08 15.84 -23.49
N ALA A 6 -0.95 15.52 -24.15
CA ALA A 6 -0.42 14.15 -24.19
C ALA A 6 0.14 13.68 -22.83
N ASN A 7 0.68 14.61 -22.02
CA ASN A 7 1.20 14.30 -20.70
C ASN A 7 0.08 14.12 -19.66
N ASP A 8 -1.01 14.90 -19.75
CA ASP A 8 -2.19 14.74 -18.88
C ASP A 8 -2.94 13.41 -19.13
N LEU A 9 -2.85 12.85 -20.35
CA LEU A 9 -3.40 11.52 -20.68
C LEU A 9 -2.59 10.37 -20.07
N LYS A 10 -1.27 10.50 -19.96
CA LYS A 10 -0.38 9.52 -19.33
C LYS A 10 -0.61 9.39 -17.81
N LEU A 11 -1.04 10.47 -17.17
CA LEU A 11 -1.39 10.49 -15.73
C LEU A 11 -2.71 9.79 -15.41
N SER A 12 -3.48 9.37 -16.42
CA SER A 12 -4.78 8.71 -16.25
C SER A 12 -4.74 7.18 -16.38
N GLU A 13 -3.56 6.58 -16.52
CA GLU A 13 -3.39 5.13 -16.65
C GLU A 13 -2.61 4.55 -15.46
N ILE A 14 -2.97 3.34 -15.05
CA ILE A 14 -2.21 2.50 -14.13
C ILE A 14 -1.56 1.35 -14.90
N GLU A 15 -0.29 1.08 -14.62
CA GLU A 15 0.41 -0.08 -15.14
C GLU A 15 0.36 -1.21 -14.11
N LEU A 16 -0.15 -2.37 -14.50
CA LEU A 16 -0.30 -3.54 -13.64
C LEU A 16 0.52 -4.72 -14.17
N VAL A 17 1.28 -5.40 -13.30
CA VAL A 17 1.80 -6.74 -13.57
C VAL A 17 0.64 -7.72 -13.49
N ASP A 18 0.28 -8.34 -14.63
CA ASP A 18 -0.78 -9.35 -14.74
C ASP A 18 -0.26 -10.73 -14.35
N PHE A 19 -0.83 -11.35 -13.32
CA PHE A 19 -0.43 -12.68 -12.84
C PHE A 19 -1.62 -13.60 -12.54
N ARG A 20 -1.34 -14.90 -12.39
CA ARG A 20 -2.35 -15.94 -12.15
C ARG A 20 -2.14 -16.63 -10.82
N ILE A 21 -3.26 -16.94 -10.18
CA ILE A 21 -3.32 -17.91 -9.10
C ILE A 21 -4.37 -18.95 -9.50
N TYR A 22 -3.96 -20.22 -9.54
CA TYR A 22 -4.86 -21.34 -9.79
C TYR A 22 -5.31 -21.92 -8.45
N GLY A 23 -6.62 -22.05 -8.29
CA GLY A 23 -7.20 -22.52 -7.04
C GLY A 23 -8.36 -23.47 -7.26
N MET A 24 -8.92 -23.95 -6.17
CA MET A 24 -10.12 -24.76 -6.12
C MET A 24 -11.24 -23.98 -5.43
N GLN A 25 -12.41 -23.90 -6.07
CA GLN A 25 -13.62 -23.35 -5.48
C GLN A 25 -14.71 -24.42 -5.55
N GLU A 26 -15.21 -24.86 -4.40
CA GLU A 26 -16.21 -25.94 -4.30
C GLU A 26 -15.79 -27.23 -5.05
N GLY A 27 -14.48 -27.52 -5.08
CA GLY A 27 -13.92 -28.68 -5.77
C GLY A 27 -13.73 -28.50 -7.29
N VAL A 28 -14.08 -27.34 -7.83
CA VAL A 28 -13.87 -27.00 -9.25
C VAL A 28 -12.60 -26.15 -9.39
N PRO A 29 -11.67 -26.52 -10.30
CA PRO A 29 -10.52 -25.68 -10.61
C PRO A 29 -10.94 -24.33 -11.18
N TYR A 30 -10.33 -23.25 -10.72
CA TYR A 30 -10.54 -21.92 -11.29
C TYR A 30 -9.22 -21.18 -11.52
N GLU A 31 -9.23 -20.29 -12.52
CA GLU A 31 -8.13 -19.37 -12.84
C GLU A 31 -8.48 -17.99 -12.26
N GLY A 32 -7.79 -17.58 -11.20
CA GLY A 32 -7.86 -16.21 -10.69
C GLY A 32 -6.87 -15.30 -11.43
N ILE A 33 -7.35 -14.11 -11.83
CA ILE A 33 -6.57 -13.10 -12.56
C ILE A 33 -6.38 -11.90 -11.65
N TYR A 34 -5.12 -11.57 -11.40
CA TYR A 34 -4.75 -10.53 -10.44
C TYR A 34 -3.75 -9.57 -11.05
N GLY A 35 -3.72 -8.35 -10.51
CA GLY A 35 -2.75 -7.34 -10.87
C GLY A 35 -2.16 -6.63 -9.66
N ILE A 36 -0.89 -6.28 -9.76
CA ILE A 36 -0.20 -5.38 -8.82
C ILE A 36 0.38 -4.20 -9.60
N ASN A 37 0.35 -3.00 -9.01
CA ASN A 37 0.97 -1.82 -9.60
C ASN A 37 2.46 -2.06 -9.89
N VAL A 38 2.87 -1.86 -11.15
CA VAL A 38 4.25 -2.00 -11.62
C VAL A 38 5.21 -1.09 -10.84
N ALA A 39 4.77 0.09 -10.41
CA ALA A 39 5.58 1.03 -9.63
C ALA A 39 6.11 0.40 -8.32
N LYS A 40 5.45 -0.65 -7.83
CA LYS A 40 5.82 -1.35 -6.60
C LYS A 40 6.59 -2.65 -6.84
N VAL A 41 6.80 -3.03 -8.11
CA VAL A 41 7.49 -4.27 -8.52
C VAL A 41 8.92 -3.94 -8.92
N GLN A 42 9.88 -4.62 -8.29
CA GLN A 42 11.30 -4.49 -8.57
C GLN A 42 11.74 -5.40 -9.72
N GLU A 43 11.46 -6.70 -9.59
CA GLU A 43 11.77 -7.70 -10.62
C GLU A 43 10.89 -8.94 -10.45
N ILE A 44 10.87 -9.78 -11.50
CA ILE A 44 10.16 -11.06 -11.49
C ILE A 44 11.20 -12.15 -11.75
N ILE A 45 11.30 -13.11 -10.84
CA ILE A 45 12.32 -14.17 -10.89
C ILE A 45 11.67 -15.56 -10.84
N PRO A 46 12.31 -16.60 -11.35
CA PRO A 46 11.89 -17.97 -11.06
C PRO A 46 12.03 -18.29 -9.57
N MET A 47 11.33 -19.31 -9.09
CA MET A 47 11.42 -19.79 -7.71
C MET A 47 12.89 -19.97 -7.25
N PRO A 48 13.36 -19.20 -6.25
CA PRO A 48 14.71 -19.32 -5.73
C PRO A 48 14.83 -20.51 -4.77
N THR A 49 16.08 -20.85 -4.41
CA THR A 49 16.33 -21.77 -3.30
C THR A 49 16.01 -21.08 -1.98
N LEU A 50 15.25 -21.74 -1.11
CA LEU A 50 14.82 -21.18 0.17
C LEU A 50 15.68 -21.66 1.33
N PHE A 51 15.79 -20.79 2.32
CA PHE A 51 16.22 -21.11 3.67
C PHE A 51 15.00 -21.12 4.60
N GLU A 52 15.03 -22.00 5.60
CA GLU A 52 13.98 -22.05 6.61
C GLU A 52 13.95 -20.75 7.42
N TYR A 53 12.75 -20.24 7.63
CA TYR A 53 12.50 -19.08 8.47
C TYR A 53 11.51 -19.47 9.58
N PRO A 54 11.91 -19.41 10.87
CA PRO A 54 11.04 -19.82 11.96
C PRO A 54 9.90 -18.80 12.13
N THR A 55 8.70 -19.19 11.75
CA THR A 55 7.49 -18.35 11.83
C THR A 55 6.26 -19.20 12.10
N ASN A 56 5.27 -18.59 12.75
CA ASN A 56 3.94 -19.18 12.98
C ASN A 56 2.94 -18.82 11.86
N LEU A 57 3.38 -18.08 10.83
CA LEU A 57 2.57 -17.65 9.70
C LEU A 57 2.70 -18.67 8.57
N ASP A 58 1.61 -19.37 8.27
CA ASP A 58 1.56 -20.52 7.34
C ASP A 58 1.70 -20.16 5.85
N TYR A 59 1.49 -18.89 5.53
CA TYR A 59 1.70 -18.31 4.20
C TYR A 59 3.14 -17.85 3.96
N ILE A 60 4.01 -17.78 4.98
CA ILE A 60 5.44 -17.56 4.76
C ILE A 60 6.09 -18.92 4.52
N ILE A 61 6.69 -19.11 3.35
CA ILE A 61 7.29 -20.39 2.97
C ILE A 61 8.80 -20.45 3.19
N GLY A 62 9.43 -19.32 3.51
CA GLY A 62 10.85 -19.22 3.86
C GLY A 62 11.42 -17.85 3.56
N VAL A 63 12.75 -17.77 3.54
CA VAL A 63 13.51 -16.60 3.09
C VAL A 63 14.50 -17.02 2.01
N PHE A 64 14.97 -16.09 1.19
CA PHE A 64 16.01 -16.34 0.19
C PHE A 64 16.95 -15.15 0.06
N ASP A 65 18.17 -15.39 -0.43
CA ASP A 65 19.09 -14.30 -0.78
C ASP A 65 18.81 -13.81 -2.19
N LEU A 66 18.60 -12.50 -2.32
CA LEU A 66 18.60 -11.80 -3.59
C LEU A 66 19.67 -10.70 -3.55
N ARG A 67 20.83 -10.99 -4.15
CA ARG A 67 21.96 -10.06 -4.26
C ARG A 67 22.39 -9.53 -2.87
N SER A 68 22.64 -10.44 -1.93
CA SER A 68 23.06 -10.11 -0.56
C SER A 68 21.98 -9.41 0.28
N THR A 69 20.72 -9.47 -0.15
CA THR A 69 19.55 -9.04 0.62
C THR A 69 18.70 -10.26 0.93
N ILE A 70 18.44 -10.51 2.21
CA ILE A 70 17.52 -11.58 2.63
C ILE A 70 16.08 -11.10 2.47
N ILE A 71 15.31 -11.81 1.65
CA ILE A 71 13.93 -11.47 1.31
C ILE A 71 12.99 -12.59 1.81
N PRO A 72 11.92 -12.26 2.56
CA PRO A 72 10.88 -13.22 2.89
C PRO A 72 10.08 -13.60 1.65
N LEU A 73 9.77 -14.89 1.52
CA LEU A 73 8.92 -15.41 0.46
C LEU A 73 7.54 -15.79 1.01
N ILE A 74 6.52 -15.17 0.42
CA ILE A 74 5.11 -15.33 0.78
C ILE A 74 4.40 -16.14 -0.31
N ASP A 75 3.69 -17.20 0.08
CA ASP A 75 2.70 -17.87 -0.75
C ASP A 75 1.45 -17.00 -0.86
N LEU A 76 1.33 -16.31 -2.00
CA LEU A 76 0.26 -15.34 -2.19
C LEU A 76 -1.12 -16.00 -2.24
N ALA A 77 -1.21 -17.23 -2.74
CA ALA A 77 -2.46 -17.98 -2.79
C ALA A 77 -2.97 -18.25 -1.37
N LYS A 78 -2.10 -18.74 -0.47
CA LYS A 78 -2.44 -18.94 0.94
C LYS A 78 -2.81 -17.62 1.63
N TRP A 79 -2.02 -16.57 1.42
CA TRP A 79 -2.24 -15.29 2.07
C TRP A 79 -3.60 -14.67 1.74
N ILE A 80 -4.07 -14.79 0.49
CA ILE A 80 -5.41 -14.31 0.09
C ILE A 80 -6.53 -15.34 0.29
N GLY A 81 -6.26 -16.48 0.97
CA GLY A 81 -7.27 -17.47 1.35
C GLY A 81 -7.66 -18.47 0.26
N ILE A 82 -6.85 -18.62 -0.78
CA ILE A 82 -7.13 -19.52 -1.90
C ILE A 82 -6.50 -20.88 -1.63
N ILE A 83 -7.32 -21.93 -1.77
CA ILE A 83 -6.85 -23.31 -1.77
C ILE A 83 -6.21 -23.58 -3.14
N PRO A 84 -4.90 -23.84 -3.24
CA PRO A 84 -4.22 -23.98 -4.52
C PRO A 84 -4.61 -25.27 -5.24
N ASP A 85 -4.71 -25.21 -6.57
CA ASP A 85 -4.85 -26.39 -7.41
C ASP A 85 -3.49 -27.09 -7.55
N LYS A 86 -3.31 -28.19 -6.81
CA LYS A 86 -2.05 -28.98 -6.82
C LYS A 86 -1.69 -29.53 -8.20
N SER A 87 -2.64 -29.66 -9.12
CA SER A 87 -2.36 -30.11 -10.50
C SER A 87 -1.68 -29.02 -11.35
N LYS A 88 -1.66 -27.77 -10.88
CA LYS A 88 -1.10 -26.60 -11.56
C LYS A 88 0.20 -26.10 -10.94
N GLU A 89 0.95 -26.98 -10.27
CA GLU A 89 2.22 -26.62 -9.60
C GLU A 89 3.39 -26.22 -10.52
N ASN A 90 3.19 -26.22 -11.85
CA ASN A 90 4.26 -25.97 -12.80
C ASN A 90 4.46 -24.48 -13.03
N GLU A 91 5.72 -24.05 -12.93
CA GLU A 91 6.22 -22.67 -13.09
C GLU A 91 5.86 -21.71 -11.95
N LYS A 92 6.36 -22.02 -10.76
CA LYS A 92 6.40 -21.10 -9.62
C LYS A 92 7.27 -19.88 -9.95
N ILE A 93 6.64 -18.72 -10.04
CA ILE A 93 7.28 -17.41 -10.27
C ILE A 93 7.20 -16.59 -9.00
N VAL A 94 8.23 -15.81 -8.72
CA VAL A 94 8.28 -14.89 -7.59
C VAL A 94 8.28 -13.45 -8.11
N ILE A 95 7.30 -12.66 -7.67
CA ILE A 95 7.25 -11.22 -7.90
C ILE A 95 7.96 -10.55 -6.72
N ILE A 96 9.05 -9.86 -6.98
CA ILE A 96 9.78 -9.07 -5.97
C ILE A 96 9.17 -7.68 -5.93
N THR A 97 8.74 -7.26 -4.75
CA THR A 97 8.13 -5.96 -4.53
C THR A 97 8.87 -5.19 -3.46
N GLU A 98 8.71 -3.87 -3.48
CA GLU A 98 9.20 -2.99 -2.43
C GLU A 98 8.13 -1.96 -2.08
N PHE A 99 7.76 -1.92 -0.80
CA PHE A 99 6.87 -0.90 -0.25
C PHE A 99 7.44 -0.48 1.11
N ASN A 100 7.45 0.83 1.40
CA ASN A 100 8.02 1.38 2.64
C ASN A 100 9.46 0.89 2.93
N ASN A 101 10.29 0.78 1.88
CA ASN A 101 11.67 0.25 1.94
C ASN A 101 11.79 -1.20 2.44
N VAL A 102 10.68 -1.95 2.49
CA VAL A 102 10.66 -3.37 2.83
C VAL A 102 10.51 -4.18 1.54
N LYS A 103 11.50 -5.04 1.28
CA LYS A 103 11.48 -5.96 0.14
C LYS A 103 10.84 -7.27 0.50
N MET A 104 9.95 -7.75 -0.36
CA MET A 104 9.22 -9.01 -0.17
C MET A 104 9.10 -9.75 -1.50
N GLY A 105 9.08 -11.08 -1.43
CA GLY A 105 8.79 -11.94 -2.57
C GLY A 105 7.39 -12.53 -2.46
N PHE A 106 6.63 -12.50 -3.55
CA PHE A 106 5.33 -13.14 -3.64
C PHE A 106 5.36 -14.28 -4.65
N LEU A 107 5.15 -15.49 -4.17
CA LEU A 107 5.00 -16.69 -4.97
C LEU A 107 3.63 -16.68 -5.68
N VAL A 108 3.66 -16.76 -7.00
CA VAL A 108 2.49 -16.85 -7.88
C VAL A 108 2.65 -18.01 -8.87
N HIS A 109 1.57 -18.41 -9.53
CA HIS A 109 1.60 -19.53 -10.48
C HIS A 109 2.06 -19.13 -11.88
N SER A 110 1.84 -17.88 -12.29
CA SER A 110 2.47 -17.33 -13.49
C SER A 110 2.35 -15.81 -13.50
N ALA A 111 3.32 -15.13 -14.11
CA ALA A 111 3.25 -13.72 -14.48
C ALA A 111 3.26 -13.64 -16.02
N ARG A 112 2.39 -12.81 -16.60
CA ARG A 112 2.17 -12.78 -18.06
C ARG A 112 2.79 -11.58 -18.72
N ARG A 113 2.25 -10.39 -18.42
CA ARG A 113 2.64 -9.13 -19.07
C ARG A 113 2.27 -7.93 -18.22
N ILE A 114 2.82 -6.79 -18.57
CA ILE A 114 2.36 -5.51 -18.06
C ILE A 114 1.10 -5.10 -18.83
N ARG A 115 0.08 -4.66 -18.11
CA ARG A 115 -1.18 -4.12 -18.65
C ARG A 115 -1.27 -2.65 -18.31
N ARG A 116 -1.63 -1.84 -19.30
CA ARG A 116 -2.01 -0.43 -19.09
C ARG A 116 -3.52 -0.35 -19.03
N ILE A 117 -4.04 0.14 -17.91
CA ILE A 117 -5.47 0.25 -17.66
C ILE A 117 -5.77 1.72 -17.37
N SER A 118 -6.78 2.29 -18.01
CA SER A 118 -7.26 3.62 -17.66
C SER A 118 -7.87 3.59 -16.26
N TRP A 119 -7.55 4.57 -15.41
CA TRP A 119 -8.16 4.71 -14.08
C TRP A 119 -9.69 4.78 -14.14
N LYS A 120 -10.27 5.23 -15.26
CA LYS A 120 -11.73 5.28 -15.46
C LYS A 120 -12.36 3.89 -15.60
N ASP A 121 -11.58 2.89 -16.00
CA ASP A 121 -12.02 1.52 -16.19
C ASP A 121 -11.78 0.65 -14.94
N VAL A 122 -11.25 1.26 -13.87
CA VAL A 122 -11.08 0.63 -12.56
C VAL A 122 -12.32 0.93 -11.73
N GLU A 123 -13.08 -0.12 -11.44
CA GLU A 123 -14.20 -0.05 -10.51
C GLU A 123 -13.68 -0.34 -9.09
N PRO A 124 -14.07 0.44 -8.07
CA PRO A 124 -13.81 0.06 -6.68
C PRO A 124 -14.38 -1.33 -6.42
N ALA A 125 -13.67 -2.15 -5.66
CA ALA A 125 -14.15 -3.50 -5.35
C ALA A 125 -15.42 -3.44 -4.48
N SER A 126 -16.60 -3.37 -5.13
CA SER A 126 -17.91 -3.36 -4.48
C SER A 126 -18.51 -4.76 -4.47
N PHE A 127 -17.78 -5.76 -3.96
CA PHE A 127 -18.32 -7.12 -3.84
C PHE A 127 -18.91 -7.36 -2.44
N SER A 128 -20.24 -7.50 -2.40
CA SER A 128 -20.96 -8.12 -1.30
C SER A 128 -21.02 -9.64 -1.52
N ALA A 129 -20.70 -10.41 -0.47
CA ALA A 129 -20.88 -11.87 -0.32
C ALA A 129 -20.00 -12.84 -1.18
N SER A 130 -18.96 -13.43 -0.56
CA SER A 130 -18.72 -14.90 -0.47
C SER A 130 -17.31 -15.24 0.07
N ASN A 131 -17.23 -15.36 1.41
CA ASN A 131 -16.43 -16.29 2.24
C ASN A 131 -15.01 -16.82 1.88
N SER A 132 -14.23 -16.27 0.94
CA SER A 132 -12.91 -16.90 0.64
C SER A 132 -11.73 -15.94 0.55
N ILE A 133 -11.96 -14.66 0.27
CA ILE A 133 -10.87 -13.68 0.10
C ILE A 133 -11.02 -12.61 1.17
N ASN A 134 -9.96 -12.39 1.96
CA ASN A 134 -9.89 -11.27 2.89
C ASN A 134 -10.04 -9.98 2.08
N LYS A 135 -11.23 -9.37 2.18
CA LYS A 135 -11.68 -8.21 1.38
C LYS A 135 -10.74 -7.01 1.44
N GLU A 136 -9.88 -6.95 2.45
CA GLU A 136 -8.97 -5.84 2.72
C GLU A 136 -7.82 -5.73 1.70
N ASN A 137 -7.54 -6.80 0.95
CA ASN A 137 -6.37 -6.87 0.06
C ASN A 137 -6.71 -6.58 -1.42
N ILE A 138 -7.98 -6.34 -1.77
CA ILE A 138 -8.40 -5.98 -3.14
C ILE A 138 -8.81 -4.51 -3.17
N THR A 139 -8.09 -3.70 -3.95
CA THR A 139 -8.37 -2.25 -4.07
C THR A 139 -9.37 -1.91 -5.17
N GLY A 140 -9.42 -2.72 -6.22
CA GLY A 140 -10.30 -2.48 -7.35
C GLY A 140 -10.40 -3.67 -8.28
N THR A 141 -11.29 -3.56 -9.26
CA THR A 141 -11.50 -4.56 -10.30
C THR A 141 -11.59 -3.87 -11.65
N THR A 142 -11.11 -4.52 -12.69
CA THR A 142 -11.24 -4.00 -14.07
C THR A 142 -11.54 -5.13 -15.03
N ARG A 143 -12.27 -4.83 -16.11
CA ARG A 143 -12.53 -5.79 -17.18
C ARG A 143 -11.36 -5.80 -18.15
N ILE A 144 -10.93 -7.00 -18.51
CA ILE A 144 -9.89 -7.25 -19.51
C ILE A 144 -10.48 -8.04 -20.69
N GLU A 145 -9.63 -8.42 -21.64
CA GLU A 145 -10.08 -9.11 -22.85
C GLU A 145 -10.85 -10.42 -22.53
N ASN A 146 -11.77 -10.78 -23.42
CA ASN A 146 -12.65 -11.96 -23.29
C ASN A 146 -13.59 -11.88 -22.07
N ASP A 147 -14.00 -10.67 -21.69
CA ASP A 147 -14.92 -10.38 -20.57
C ASP A 147 -14.46 -10.95 -19.23
N LYS A 148 -13.14 -11.17 -19.10
CA LYS A 148 -12.52 -11.62 -17.85
C LYS A 148 -12.35 -10.44 -16.90
N THR A 149 -12.45 -10.69 -15.60
CA THR A 149 -12.21 -9.68 -14.56
C THR A 149 -10.80 -9.85 -14.00
N LEU A 150 -10.06 -8.74 -13.90
CA LEU A 150 -8.78 -8.66 -13.20
C LEU A 150 -8.99 -7.98 -11.85
N LEU A 151 -8.51 -8.61 -10.78
CA LEU A 151 -8.56 -8.09 -9.41
C LEU A 151 -7.25 -7.37 -9.08
N ILE A 152 -7.31 -6.10 -8.71
CA ILE A 152 -6.14 -5.30 -8.34
C ILE A 152 -5.87 -5.55 -6.85
N LEU A 153 -4.71 -6.11 -6.54
CA LEU A 153 -4.29 -6.38 -5.17
C LEU A 153 -3.48 -5.22 -4.60
N ASP A 154 -3.75 -4.92 -3.34
CA ASP A 154 -2.84 -4.16 -2.49
C ASP A 154 -2.12 -5.11 -1.57
N LEU A 155 -0.82 -5.28 -1.82
CA LEU A 155 0.04 -6.17 -1.07
C LEU A 155 0.70 -5.46 0.12
N GLU A 156 0.50 -4.16 0.32
CA GLU A 156 1.06 -3.43 1.47
C GLU A 156 0.49 -3.91 2.80
N SER A 157 -0.77 -4.38 2.81
CA SER A 157 -1.43 -4.86 4.03
C SER A 157 -0.68 -6.04 4.68
N ILE A 158 0.14 -6.77 3.93
CA ILE A 158 0.95 -7.85 4.50
C ILE A 158 1.98 -7.34 5.51
N LEU A 159 2.42 -6.08 5.41
CA LEU A 159 3.36 -5.49 6.36
C LEU A 159 2.78 -5.44 7.78
N ASP A 160 1.45 -5.27 7.88
CA ASP A 160 0.74 -5.32 9.16
C ASP A 160 0.74 -6.74 9.73
N ASP A 161 0.52 -7.76 8.90
CA ASP A 161 0.50 -9.15 9.34
C ASP A 161 1.88 -9.65 9.78
N LEU A 162 2.92 -9.25 9.04
CA LEU A 162 4.30 -9.64 9.32
C LEU A 162 4.86 -8.93 10.56
N LYS A 163 4.16 -7.92 11.10
CA LYS A 163 4.67 -7.03 12.16
C LYS A 163 6.06 -6.48 11.84
N LEU A 164 6.43 -6.39 10.56
CA LEU A 164 7.75 -5.88 10.14
C LEU A 164 7.84 -4.35 10.31
N ASN A 165 6.73 -3.69 10.60
CA ASN A 165 6.71 -2.34 11.16
C ASN A 165 7.10 -2.29 12.66
N GLU A 166 7.47 -3.43 13.28
CA GLU A 166 7.90 -3.52 14.69
C GLU A 166 9.42 -3.63 14.89
N ASP A 167 10.24 -3.22 13.91
CA ASP A 167 11.69 -3.01 14.11
C ASP A 167 12.04 -1.81 15.02
N ALA A 168 11.10 -1.40 15.88
CA ALA A 168 11.34 -0.56 17.04
C ALA A 168 10.92 -1.20 18.37
N LYS A 169 10.74 -2.53 18.44
CA LYS A 169 10.33 -3.23 19.68
C LYS A 169 11.44 -3.86 20.51
N ASN A 170 12.66 -3.33 20.44
CA ASN A 170 13.73 -3.68 21.38
C ASN A 170 14.38 -2.49 22.09
N THR A 171 13.59 -1.46 22.44
CA THR A 171 13.90 -0.66 23.62
C THR A 171 12.66 -0.56 24.50
N LYS A 172 12.79 -0.99 25.75
CA LYS A 172 11.88 -0.65 26.85
C LYS A 172 12.04 0.83 27.25
N ASP A 173 12.10 1.71 26.26
CA ASP A 173 12.06 3.16 26.45
C ASP A 173 10.72 3.63 25.90
N THR A 174 9.66 3.48 26.69
CA THR A 174 8.61 4.51 26.63
C THR A 174 9.30 5.85 26.83
N PRO A 175 9.23 6.80 25.88
CA PRO A 175 9.83 8.09 26.08
C PRO A 175 9.25 8.68 27.38
N LYS A 176 10.13 9.06 28.30
CA LYS A 176 9.72 9.67 29.59
C LYS A 176 8.98 11.00 29.37
N GLU A 177 9.12 11.59 28.19
CA GLU A 177 8.42 12.80 27.77
C GLU A 177 7.20 12.41 26.93
N ARG A 178 6.00 12.67 27.48
CA ARG A 178 4.77 12.69 26.69
C ARG A 178 4.67 14.04 26.01
N PHE A 179 4.60 14.03 24.69
CA PHE A 179 4.39 15.24 23.92
C PHE A 179 2.88 15.53 23.85
N GLU A 180 2.52 16.82 23.92
CA GLU A 180 1.15 17.28 23.73
C GLU A 180 1.05 18.15 22.48
N GLY A 181 0.01 17.92 21.70
CA GLY A 181 -0.27 18.66 20.46
C GLY A 181 -0.94 17.80 19.41
N GLU A 182 -1.36 18.47 18.34
CA GLU A 182 -1.94 17.84 17.16
C GLU A 182 -0.91 17.71 16.04
N VAL A 183 -1.01 16.65 15.25
CA VAL A 183 -0.27 16.46 14.01
C VAL A 183 -1.27 16.20 12.90
N LEU A 184 -1.14 16.93 11.79
CA LEU A 184 -1.92 16.70 10.58
C LEU A 184 -1.05 15.92 9.59
N PHE A 185 -1.49 14.72 9.23
CA PHE A 185 -0.80 13.87 8.26
C PHE A 185 -1.59 13.80 6.97
N LEU A 186 -0.92 13.98 5.83
CA LEU A 186 -1.52 13.97 4.51
C LEU A 186 -0.76 12.94 3.66
N ASP A 187 -1.39 11.80 3.39
CA ASP A 187 -0.77 10.69 2.69
C ASP A 187 -1.90 9.83 2.09
N ASP A 188 -1.75 9.28 0.89
CA ASP A 188 -2.78 8.47 0.25
C ASP A 188 -2.68 6.96 0.64
N SER A 189 -1.51 6.48 1.08
CA SER A 189 -1.29 5.14 1.63
C SER A 189 -1.89 4.99 3.03
N LYS A 190 -2.93 4.15 3.12
CA LYS A 190 -3.56 3.77 4.40
C LYS A 190 -2.55 3.15 5.38
N THR A 191 -1.60 2.37 4.88
CA THR A 191 -0.59 1.68 5.68
C THR A 191 0.40 2.65 6.29
N ALA A 192 0.88 3.63 5.51
CA ALA A 192 1.73 4.71 6.01
C ALA A 192 1.02 5.53 7.09
N ARG A 193 -0.25 5.93 6.85
CA ARG A 193 -1.07 6.64 7.85
C ARG A 193 -1.24 5.86 9.14
N LYS A 194 -1.57 4.57 9.05
CA LYS A 194 -1.76 3.67 10.20
C LYS A 194 -0.47 3.51 11.01
N THR A 195 0.66 3.30 10.33
CA THR A 195 1.98 3.11 10.98
C THR A 195 2.40 4.36 11.74
N LEU A 196 2.35 5.52 11.09
CA LEU A 196 2.75 6.79 11.69
C LEU A 196 1.83 7.19 12.84
N LYS A 197 0.50 7.01 12.67
CA LYS A 197 -0.48 7.23 13.74
C LYS A 197 -0.15 6.39 14.97
N ASN A 198 0.11 5.10 14.79
CA ASN A 198 0.45 4.21 15.89
C ASN A 198 1.71 4.65 16.63
N HIS A 199 2.70 5.21 15.94
CA HIS A 199 3.94 5.69 16.56
C HIS A 199 3.73 7.02 17.27
N LEU A 200 3.18 8.02 16.59
CA LEU A 200 3.00 9.36 17.16
C LEU A 200 1.96 9.40 18.29
N SER A 201 0.90 8.59 18.21
CA SER A 201 -0.05 8.45 19.33
C SER A 201 0.58 7.83 20.57
N LYS A 202 1.56 6.91 20.43
CA LYS A 202 2.34 6.40 21.58
C LYS A 202 3.23 7.48 22.21
N LEU A 203 3.66 8.48 21.43
CA LEU A 203 4.41 9.64 21.91
C LEU A 203 3.52 10.70 22.60
N GLY A 204 2.20 10.58 22.52
CA GLY A 204 1.22 11.49 23.15
C GLY A 204 0.53 12.47 22.21
N PHE A 205 0.86 12.46 20.91
CA PHE A 205 0.22 13.36 19.94
C PHE A 205 -1.19 12.91 19.54
N SER A 206 -2.06 13.90 19.34
CA SER A 206 -3.37 13.72 18.70
C SER A 206 -3.20 13.80 17.17
N ILE A 207 -3.66 12.79 16.43
CA ILE A 207 -3.41 12.72 14.98
C ILE A 207 -4.69 13.01 14.21
N THR A 208 -4.60 13.93 13.24
CA THR A 208 -5.61 14.18 12.22
C THR A 208 -5.06 13.66 10.88
N GLU A 209 -5.71 12.67 10.30
CA GLU A 209 -5.29 12.04 9.03
C GLU A 209 -6.05 12.64 7.86
N ALA A 210 -5.42 12.87 6.72
CA ALA A 210 -6.04 13.26 5.45
C ALA A 210 -5.58 12.35 4.32
N VAL A 211 -6.51 12.03 3.40
CA VAL A 211 -6.30 11.03 2.34
C VAL A 211 -5.90 11.64 0.98
N ASP A 212 -6.14 12.93 0.80
CA ASP A 212 -5.74 13.71 -0.37
C ASP A 212 -5.53 15.19 0.02
N GLY A 213 -5.03 16.02 -0.91
CA GLY A 213 -4.73 17.43 -0.62
C GLY A 213 -5.97 18.28 -0.30
N GLU A 214 -7.14 17.93 -0.82
CA GLU A 214 -8.41 18.63 -0.58
C GLU A 214 -8.94 18.33 0.83
N ASP A 215 -8.96 17.05 1.20
CA ASP A 215 -9.29 16.59 2.56
C ASP A 215 -8.33 17.19 3.59
N GLY A 216 -7.04 17.29 3.25
CA GLY A 216 -6.02 17.93 4.07
C GLY A 216 -6.30 19.40 4.33
N LEU A 217 -6.68 20.14 3.30
CA LEU A 217 -7.03 21.55 3.42
C LEU A 217 -8.28 21.75 4.28
N ASN A 218 -9.34 20.96 4.04
CA ASN A 218 -10.57 21.01 4.82
C ASN A 218 -10.30 20.76 6.31
N LYS A 219 -9.46 19.76 6.62
CA LYS A 219 -9.06 19.44 7.99
C LYS A 219 -8.23 20.56 8.61
N LEU A 220 -7.31 21.17 7.88
CA LEU A 220 -6.55 22.31 8.36
C LEU A 220 -7.47 23.50 8.68
N GLU A 221 -8.47 23.78 7.85
CA GLU A 221 -9.47 24.82 8.12
C GLU A 221 -10.32 24.50 9.35
N MET A 222 -10.69 23.23 9.57
CA MET A 222 -11.37 22.80 10.79
C MET A 222 -10.50 23.06 12.03
N LEU A 223 -9.20 22.75 11.96
CA LEU A 223 -8.27 23.03 13.05
C LEU A 223 -8.13 24.55 13.29
N PHE A 224 -8.06 25.35 12.24
CA PHE A 224 -8.04 26.80 12.35
C PHE A 224 -9.33 27.35 12.96
N LYS A 225 -10.50 26.82 12.62
CA LYS A 225 -11.77 27.21 13.26
C LYS A 225 -11.82 26.82 14.75
N LYS A 226 -11.21 25.69 15.10
CA LYS A 226 -11.17 25.17 16.47
C LYS A 226 -10.23 25.98 17.37
N TYR A 227 -9.06 26.35 16.87
CA TYR A 227 -7.98 26.95 17.67
C TYR A 227 -7.71 28.43 17.37
N GLY A 228 -8.24 28.98 16.27
CA GLY A 228 -8.02 30.35 15.85
C GLY A 228 -6.53 30.69 15.72
N ASP A 229 -6.15 31.86 16.25
CA ASP A 229 -4.76 32.34 16.23
C ASP A 229 -3.82 31.49 17.10
N ASP A 230 -4.35 30.70 18.04
CA ASP A 230 -3.58 29.78 18.86
C ASP A 230 -3.27 28.45 18.14
N LEU A 231 -3.72 28.24 16.90
CA LEU A 231 -3.46 27.02 16.13
C LEU A 231 -2.00 26.55 16.21
N ARG A 232 -1.04 27.47 16.16
CA ARG A 232 0.40 27.15 16.22
C ARG A 232 0.86 26.58 17.57
N LYS A 233 0.15 26.87 18.65
CA LYS A 233 0.42 26.29 19.98
C LYS A 233 -0.05 24.85 20.04
N HIS A 234 -1.05 24.48 19.23
CA HIS A 234 -1.68 23.16 19.25
C HIS A 234 -1.19 22.25 18.13
N LEU A 235 -1.20 22.69 16.87
CA LEU A 235 -0.72 21.94 15.70
C LEU A 235 0.81 22.03 15.60
N LYS A 236 1.49 20.93 15.89
CA LYS A 236 2.97 20.88 15.98
C LYS A 236 3.64 20.54 14.66
N PHE A 237 3.02 19.66 13.89
CA PHE A 237 3.57 19.17 12.62
C PHE A 237 2.48 19.03 11.56
N ILE A 238 2.85 19.37 10.33
CA ILE A 238 2.14 18.92 9.13
C ILE A 238 3.13 18.05 8.36
N ILE A 239 2.79 16.79 8.15
CA ILE A 239 3.61 15.83 7.43
C ILE A 239 2.84 15.46 6.16
N SER A 240 3.48 15.52 5.00
CA SER A 240 2.83 15.31 3.70
C SER A 240 3.69 14.44 2.81
N ASP A 241 3.09 13.48 2.12
CA ASP A 241 3.76 12.87 0.96
C ASP A 241 4.00 13.95 -0.12
N VAL A 242 5.09 13.79 -0.88
CA VAL A 242 5.51 14.71 -1.94
C VAL A 242 4.60 14.60 -3.16
N GLU A 243 3.99 13.42 -3.39
CA GLU A 243 3.11 13.14 -4.53
C GLU A 243 1.66 12.89 -4.09
N MET A 244 0.99 13.92 -3.58
CA MET A 244 -0.43 13.81 -3.21
C MET A 244 -1.40 14.09 -4.37
N PRO A 245 -2.43 13.25 -4.59
CA PRO A 245 -3.55 13.56 -5.47
C PRO A 245 -4.28 14.85 -5.05
N LYS A 246 -4.75 15.63 -6.03
CA LYS A 246 -5.58 16.83 -5.86
C LYS A 246 -4.98 18.05 -5.13
N MET A 247 -3.70 18.09 -4.74
CA MET A 247 -2.94 19.37 -4.58
C MET A 247 -1.47 19.21 -4.19
N ALA A 248 -0.63 20.13 -4.67
CA ALA A 248 0.68 20.44 -4.10
C ALA A 248 0.51 21.44 -2.93
N ILE A 249 0.56 20.96 -1.68
CA ILE A 249 0.43 21.74 -0.43
C ILE A 249 1.42 22.93 -0.35
N ILE A 250 2.54 22.85 -1.06
CA ILE A 250 3.53 23.93 -1.23
C ILE A 250 2.88 25.21 -1.82
N SER A 251 1.90 25.07 -2.70
CA SER A 251 1.20 26.22 -3.32
C SER A 251 0.31 26.96 -2.31
N TYR A 252 -0.30 26.26 -1.36
CA TYR A 252 -1.18 26.86 -0.35
C TYR A 252 -0.39 27.63 0.72
N SER A 253 0.77 27.09 1.15
CA SER A 253 1.73 27.74 2.07
C SER A 253 2.18 29.13 1.57
N SER A 254 2.37 29.28 0.26
CA SER A 254 2.80 30.54 -0.36
C SER A 254 1.70 31.62 -0.38
N SER A 255 0.42 31.25 -0.25
CA SER A 255 -0.71 32.18 -0.35
C SER A 255 -1.09 32.88 0.97
N LYS A 256 -0.73 32.30 2.12
CA LYS A 256 -0.97 32.91 3.43
C LYS A 256 0.34 33.08 4.19
N LYS A 257 0.75 34.34 4.37
CA LYS A 257 1.90 34.79 5.21
C LYS A 257 1.89 34.30 6.67
N THR A 258 0.88 33.52 7.08
CA THR A 258 0.60 33.11 8.46
C THR A 258 1.12 31.71 8.82
N LEU A 259 1.86 31.01 7.94
CA LEU A 259 2.32 29.63 8.18
C LEU A 259 3.84 29.49 8.36
N GLY A 260 4.60 30.59 8.41
CA GLY A 260 6.07 30.64 8.29
C GLY A 260 6.93 29.94 9.36
N SER A 261 6.37 29.05 10.19
CA SER A 261 7.12 28.22 11.14
C SER A 261 6.63 26.78 11.23
N LEU A 262 5.72 26.34 10.36
CA LEU A 262 5.42 24.92 10.27
C LEU A 262 6.55 24.21 9.54
N ILE A 263 7.09 23.19 10.20
CA ILE A 263 8.03 22.28 9.58
C ILE A 263 7.18 21.35 8.69
N PHE A 264 7.35 21.50 7.38
CA PHE A 264 6.89 20.54 6.40
C PHE A 264 8.02 19.51 6.25
N LEU A 265 7.80 18.31 6.78
CA LEU A 265 8.62 17.15 6.50
C LEU A 265 7.97 16.34 5.40
#